data_AF-A0A0M5KTU7-F1
#
_entry.id   AF-A0A0M5KTU7-F1
#
_cell.length_a   1.000
_cell.length_b   1.000
_cell.length_c   1.000
_cell.angle_alpha   90.00
_cell.angle_beta   90.00
_cell.angle_gamma   90.00
#
_symmetry.space_group_name_H-M   'P 1'
#
loop_
_entity.id
_entity.type
_entity.pdbx_description
1 polymer ?
#
loop_
_entity_poly.entity_id
_entity_poly.type
_entity_poly.pdbx_seq_one_letter_code
_entity_poly.pdbx_strand_id
1 'polypeptide(L)'
;MPQEKSSSIKDPEMYEALREDGASAQKAARISNAAARDGRTSVARRGGRSDAYEDWTLQELRAKAKQIGLSGYSKQRKQELIESLRDS
;
A
#
# COMPACT_ATOMS: atom_id res chain seq x y z
N MET A 1 -10.12 15.10 28.89
CA MET A 1 -8.73 14.97 28.38
C MET A 1 -8.76 14.04 27.17
N PRO A 2 -8.40 14.47 25.95
CA PRO A 2 -8.25 13.53 24.85
C PRO A 2 -6.97 12.73 25.10
N GLN A 3 -7.10 11.41 25.21
CA GLN A 3 -5.95 10.52 25.31
C GLN A 3 -5.15 10.66 24.01
N GLU A 4 -3.95 11.22 24.10
CA GLU A 4 -2.95 11.07 23.07
C GLU A 4 -2.75 9.58 22.85
N LYS A 5 -3.33 9.05 21.78
CA LYS A 5 -3.11 7.68 21.34
C LYS A 5 -1.66 7.66 20.87
N SER A 6 -0.75 7.39 21.80
CA SER A 6 0.58 6.93 21.49
C SER A 6 0.44 5.90 20.38
N SER A 7 1.04 6.20 19.22
CA SER A 7 0.97 5.41 17.99
C SER A 7 1.74 4.09 18.14
N SER A 8 1.49 3.36 19.23
CA SER A 8 2.09 2.06 19.48
C SER A 8 1.59 1.14 18.39
N ILE A 9 2.53 0.62 17.62
CA ILE A 9 2.28 -0.43 16.65
C ILE A 9 1.73 -1.61 17.45
N LYS A 10 0.49 -2.00 17.14
CA LYS A 10 -0.24 -3.04 17.88
C LYS A 10 0.21 -4.46 17.54
N ASP A 11 0.80 -4.63 16.37
CA ASP A 11 1.38 -5.89 15.90
C ASP A 11 2.82 -5.59 15.39
N PRO A 12 3.81 -5.54 16.30
CA PRO A 12 5.19 -5.19 15.96
C PRO A 12 5.84 -6.25 15.05
N GLU A 13 5.57 -7.53 15.28
CA GLU A 13 6.08 -8.62 14.42
C GLU A 13 5.63 -8.44 12.96
N MET A 14 4.34 -8.15 12.74
CA MET A 14 3.85 -7.89 11.39
C MET A 14 4.42 -6.60 10.80
N TYR A 15 4.72 -5.60 11.62
CA TYR A 15 5.33 -4.35 11.15
C TYR A 15 6.74 -4.57 10.64
N GLU A 16 7.58 -5.30 11.38
CA GLU A 16 8.93 -5.63 10.94
C GLU A 16 8.90 -6.51 9.69
N ALA A 17 8.05 -7.54 9.64
CA ALA A 17 7.89 -8.36 8.44
C ALA A 17 7.51 -7.52 7.20
N LEU A 18 6.60 -6.55 7.35
CA LEU A 18 6.22 -5.66 6.25
C LEU A 18 7.36 -4.70 5.87
N ARG A 19 8.21 -4.28 6.81
CA ARG A 19 9.39 -3.46 6.53
C ARG A 19 10.45 -4.24 5.75
N GLU A 20 10.65 -5.51 6.09
CA GLU A 20 11.53 -6.43 5.38
C GLU A 20 11.03 -6.74 3.97
N ASP A 21 9.70 -6.83 3.79
CA ASP A 21 9.03 -6.99 2.48
C ASP A 21 9.08 -5.71 1.61
N GLY A 22 9.65 -4.61 2.13
CA GLY A 22 9.84 -3.35 1.40
C GLY A 22 8.69 -2.35 1.57
N ALA A 23 7.73 -2.58 2.48
CA ALA A 23 6.71 -1.59 2.78
C ALA A 23 7.31 -0.37 3.52
N SER A 24 6.80 0.82 3.20
CA SER A 24 7.14 2.04 3.94
C SER A 24 6.68 1.95 5.40
N ALA A 25 7.36 2.64 6.31
CA ALA A 25 7.03 2.63 7.74
C ALA A 25 5.56 2.98 8.02
N GLN A 26 5.01 3.96 7.29
CA GLN A 26 3.61 4.33 7.41
C GLN A 26 2.66 3.23 6.91
N LYS A 27 2.98 2.57 5.78
CA LYS A 27 2.18 1.48 5.22
C LYS A 27 2.19 0.26 6.14
N ALA A 28 3.38 -0.11 6.63
CA ALA A 28 3.55 -1.20 7.59
C ALA A 28 2.74 -0.94 8.87
N ALA A 29 2.89 0.24 9.49
CA ALA A 29 2.16 0.58 10.71
C ALA A 29 0.64 0.54 10.53
N ARG A 30 0.14 1.01 9.37
CA ARG A 30 -1.30 0.97 9.05
C ARG A 30 -1.81 -0.47 8.92
N ILE A 31 -1.08 -1.33 8.21
CA ILE A 31 -1.49 -2.73 7.98
C ILE A 31 -1.42 -3.51 9.29
N SER A 32 -0.34 -3.39 10.07
CA SER A 32 -0.19 -4.05 11.37
C SER A 32 -1.28 -3.64 12.36
N ASN A 33 -1.59 -2.35 12.45
CA ASN A 33 -2.67 -1.87 13.31
C ASN A 33 -4.05 -2.32 12.85
N ALA A 34 -4.28 -2.39 11.53
CA ALA A 34 -5.52 -2.93 10.98
C ALA A 34 -5.64 -4.43 11.23
N ALA A 35 -4.53 -5.19 11.13
CA ALA A 35 -4.51 -6.62 11.35
C ALA A 35 -4.79 -6.98 12.81
N ALA A 36 -4.24 -6.20 13.75
CA ALA A 36 -4.54 -6.33 15.18
C ALA A 36 -6.00 -5.99 15.53
N ARG A 37 -6.68 -5.15 14.74
CA ARG A 37 -8.07 -4.74 14.99
C ARG A 37 -9.10 -5.64 14.30
N ASP A 38 -8.90 -5.91 13.02
CA ASP A 38 -9.88 -6.57 12.14
C ASP A 38 -9.50 -8.04 11.87
N GLY A 39 -8.34 -8.49 12.34
CA GLY A 39 -7.78 -9.82 12.08
C GLY A 39 -6.95 -9.89 10.79
N ARG A 40 -5.82 -10.60 10.85
CA ARG A 40 -4.86 -10.76 9.75
C ARG A 40 -5.53 -11.24 8.46
N THR A 41 -6.43 -12.20 8.53
CA THR A 41 -7.15 -12.76 7.36
C THR A 41 -8.06 -11.74 6.68
N SER A 42 -8.76 -10.89 7.45
CA SER A 42 -9.63 -9.86 6.87
C SER A 42 -8.81 -8.78 6.18
N VAL A 43 -7.68 -8.38 6.76
CA VAL A 43 -6.76 -7.40 6.17
C VAL A 43 -6.07 -7.96 4.94
N ALA A 44 -5.59 -9.21 4.98
CA ALA A 44 -5.02 -9.89 3.83
C ALA A 44 -6.02 -10.01 2.67
N ARG A 45 -7.28 -10.39 2.95
CA ARG A 45 -8.34 -10.44 1.93
C ARG A 45 -8.68 -9.07 1.34
N ARG A 46 -8.63 -8.02 2.17
CA ARG A 46 -8.88 -6.63 1.75
C ARG A 46 -7.71 -6.07 0.93
N GLY A 47 -6.48 -6.46 1.27
CA GLY A 47 -5.25 -6.02 0.60
C GLY A 47 -4.88 -6.82 -0.65
N GLY A 48 -5.21 -8.11 -0.70
CA GLY A 48 -4.90 -9.01 -1.83
C GLY A 48 -5.95 -9.02 -2.94
N ARG A 49 -6.96 -8.14 -2.89
CA ARG A 49 -8.05 -8.05 -3.87
C ARG A 49 -7.85 -6.97 -4.94
N SER A 50 -6.75 -6.22 -4.88
CA SER A 50 -6.41 -5.33 -5.98
C SER A 50 -5.85 -6.19 -7.11
N ASP A 51 -6.47 -6.12 -8.29
CA ASP A 51 -5.89 -6.67 -9.51
C ASP A 51 -4.42 -6.22 -9.60
N ALA A 52 -3.53 -7.16 -9.91
CA ALA A 52 -2.14 -6.82 -10.06
C ALA A 52 -2.04 -5.81 -11.21
N TYR A 53 -1.48 -4.64 -10.94
CA TYR A 53 -1.16 -3.65 -11.98
C TYR A 53 -0.29 -4.24 -13.11
N GLU A 54 0.33 -5.40 -12.88
CA GLU A 54 1.06 -6.19 -13.86
C GLU A 54 0.17 -6.69 -15.01
N ASP A 55 -1.09 -7.03 -14.71
CA ASP A 55 -2.08 -7.49 -15.68
C ASP A 55 -2.70 -6.33 -16.48
N TRP A 56 -2.61 -5.11 -15.97
CA TRP A 56 -3.16 -3.93 -16.62
C TRP A 56 -2.34 -3.54 -17.86
N THR A 57 -3.02 -3.01 -18.86
CA THR A 57 -2.37 -2.41 -20.03
C THR A 57 -1.71 -1.08 -19.65
N LEU A 58 -0.73 -0.64 -20.44
CA LEU A 58 -0.08 0.66 -20.21
C LEU A 58 -1.08 1.82 -20.23
N GLN A 59 -2.16 1.71 -21.04
CA GLN A 59 -3.19 2.74 -21.11
C GLN A 59 -4.00 2.83 -19.82
N GLU A 60 -4.41 1.70 -19.25
CA GLU A 60 -5.15 1.64 -17.99
C GLU A 60 -4.32 2.17 -16.82
N LEU A 61 -3.03 1.81 -16.77
CA LEU A 61 -2.10 2.33 -15.76
C LEU A 61 -1.96 3.85 -15.87
N ARG A 62 -1.85 4.40 -17.08
CA ARG A 62 -1.78 5.85 -17.30
C ARG A 62 -3.09 6.54 -16.93
N ALA A 63 -4.23 5.93 -17.22
CA ALA A 63 -5.54 6.44 -16.83
C ALA A 63 -5.67 6.48 -15.30
N LYS A 64 -5.23 5.42 -14.61
CA LYS A 64 -5.21 5.36 -13.15
C LYS A 64 -4.29 6.42 -12.55
N ALA A 65 -3.07 6.56 -13.09
CA ALA A 65 -2.12 7.59 -12.70
C ALA A 65 -2.71 9.00 -12.84
N LYS A 66 -3.39 9.27 -13.96
CA LYS A 66 -4.10 10.54 -14.17
C LYS A 66 -5.24 10.74 -13.17
N GLN A 67 -6.01 9.69 -12.87
CA GLN A 67 -7.13 9.75 -11.92
C GLN A 67 -6.68 10.13 -10.51
N ILE A 68 -5.52 9.61 -10.08
CA ILE A 68 -4.97 9.89 -8.74
C ILE A 68 -4.06 11.13 -8.72
N GLY A 69 -3.84 11.79 -9.86
CA GLY A 69 -2.98 12.97 -9.96
C GLY A 69 -1.48 12.68 -9.88
N LEU A 70 -1.06 11.44 -10.19
CA LEU A 70 0.35 11.08 -10.26
C LEU A 70 1.04 11.94 -11.33
N SER A 71 2.21 12.47 -11.02
CA SER A 71 3.00 13.31 -11.93
C SER A 71 4.16 12.52 -12.52
N GLY A 72 4.64 12.87 -13.72
CA GLY A 72 5.78 12.19 -14.36
C GLY A 72 5.48 10.83 -15.02
N TYR A 73 4.27 10.29 -14.85
CA TYR A 73 3.83 9.00 -15.42
C TYR A 73 3.92 8.90 -16.95
N SER A 74 3.88 10.02 -17.67
CA SER A 74 3.93 10.05 -19.14
C SER A 74 5.29 9.63 -19.70
N LYS A 75 6.36 9.78 -18.92
CA LYS A 75 7.74 9.43 -19.30
C LYS A 75 8.13 8.02 -18.84
N GLN A 76 7.33 7.40 -17.97
CA GLN A 76 7.63 6.11 -17.37
C GLN A 76 7.27 4.95 -18.30
N ARG A 77 8.08 3.88 -18.22
CA ARG A 77 7.76 2.58 -18.82
C ARG A 77 6.70 1.86 -17.98
N LYS A 78 6.08 0.80 -18.54
CA LYS A 78 5.02 0.04 -17.85
C LYS A 78 5.43 -0.36 -16.43
N GLN A 79 6.64 -0.89 -16.26
CA GLN A 79 7.14 -1.33 -14.95
C GLN A 79 7.29 -0.16 -13.96
N GLU A 80 7.97 0.92 -14.36
CA GLU A 80 8.13 2.12 -13.51
C GLU A 80 6.79 2.75 -13.12
N LEU A 81 5.79 2.68 -14.01
CA LEU A 81 4.44 3.17 -13.76
C LEU A 81 3.70 2.29 -12.75
N ILE A 82 3.87 0.96 -12.83
CA ILE A 82 3.34 0.03 -11.84
C ILE A 82 3.94 0.30 -10.46
N GLU A 83 5.26 0.49 -10.39
CA GLU A 83 5.95 0.80 -9.13
C GLU A 83 5.45 2.13 -8.55
N SER A 84 5.38 3.16 -9.38
CA SER A 84 4.87 4.47 -8.95
C SER A 84 3.43 4.35 -8.43
N LEU A 85 2.57 3.60 -9.12
CA LEU A 85 1.19 3.33 -8.67
C LEU A 85 1.08 2.46 -7.40
N ARG A 86 2.10 1.66 -7.09
CA ARG A 86 2.17 0.86 -5.85
C ARG A 86 2.69 1.66 -4.65
N ASP A 87 3.49 2.69 -4.91
CA ASP A 87 4.05 3.60 -3.90
C ASP A 87 3.15 4.83 -3.63
N SER A 88 2.22 5.13 -4.57
CA SER A 88 1.22 6.21 -4.50
C SER A 88 0.19 6.06 -3.36
#